data_AF-A0A0P9VVZ9-F1
#
_entry.id   AF-A0A0P9VVZ9-F1
#
_cell.length_a   1.000
_cell.length_b   1.000
_cell.length_c   1.000
_cell.angle_alpha   90.00
_cell.angle_beta   90.00
_cell.angle_gamma   90.00
#
_symmetry.space_group_name_H-M   'P 1'
#
loop_
_entity.id
_entity.type
_entity.pdbx_description
1 polymer ?
#
loop_
_entity_poly.entity_id
_entity_poly.type
_entity_poly.pdbx_seq_one_letter_code
_entity_poly.pdbx_strand_id
1 'polypeptide(L)'
;MESNMNKRKMIGAHSALALLALAVSQVHAADPTVQQGREDRAEKAAQKTLAKMTMEEKLAYIGGTGGWDVKPLTNYGVPQIHGADGGVGVRYTSEGNDQGVVYPSGPNLAATFNPRRAIDLGRALGYDTAVGGYQFITGPGVNLYRMPYGGRAFEYLSGEDPFLGASLAPGVINGIQSRGVWANAKHYAANDQESNRFNLDQKMPERVLREMSLPAFESSSKNGNVAMMMCAFQKVNGDFACESEHLIAQILKKEWGFKGFVQSDYNAVVHGFEAARAGADLDMMGYQMNSSVLKPHLDAGDLSAATIDDKVRRILKQIYLYKFDSKTPLTTHNMNSSTSNKVALNAAREGIVLLKNQGDLLPLDKQKVKKIAVVGTLAKYSPPTGFGSANVMASHYVSELSGLQQIAPNAKVDFIEGLSLDPSTSAWTTTDATGNEVQGMKVEYFSNTNWSGDAAVTRTEKQVDLDWANDKNLPFESNTSTSDPYTSKGSTAGELNGDTLSTSIRYTGKVTPTQSGEQVFKVRADGAVRLCACGSTARRSSTTVTASHCRATASRRPFQSSPRSIWKLASLTM
;
A
#
# COMPACT_ATOMS: atom_id res chain seq x y z
N MET A 1 19.95 19.45 54.03
CA MET A 1 19.78 20.27 52.81
C MET A 1 19.74 19.31 51.61
N GLU A 2 18.85 18.31 51.59
CA GLU A 2 17.43 18.40 51.17
C GLU A 2 17.11 19.37 50.02
N SER A 3 16.75 18.73 48.90
CA SER A 3 15.66 19.06 47.98
C SER A 3 15.75 20.33 47.12
N ASN A 4 16.02 20.10 45.83
CA ASN A 4 15.32 20.82 44.75
C ASN A 4 15.22 19.93 43.49
N MET A 5 14.43 18.86 43.60
CA MET A 5 13.90 18.16 42.43
C MET A 5 12.74 18.96 41.87
N ASN A 6 12.97 19.61 40.72
CA ASN A 6 11.95 20.27 39.92
C ASN A 6 10.82 19.28 39.56
N LYS A 7 9.66 19.45 40.20
CA LYS A 7 8.39 18.84 39.79
C LYS A 7 7.97 19.43 38.45
N ARG A 8 8.43 18.85 37.33
CA ARG A 8 7.74 19.02 36.04
C ARG A 8 6.37 18.37 36.18
N LYS A 9 5.32 19.19 36.30
CA LYS A 9 3.92 18.74 36.22
C LYS A 9 3.77 18.02 34.87
N MET A 10 3.61 16.70 34.91
CA MET A 10 3.13 15.95 33.76
C MET A 10 1.75 16.50 33.41
N ILE A 11 1.63 17.07 32.22
CA ILE A 11 0.37 17.45 31.61
C ILE A 11 -0.38 16.13 31.39
N GLY A 12 -1.45 15.89 32.16
CA GLY A 12 -2.25 14.67 32.03
C GLY A 12 -2.84 14.54 30.62
N ALA A 13 -3.11 13.31 30.16
CA ALA A 13 -3.62 13.01 28.82
C ALA A 13 -4.85 13.86 28.41
N HIS A 14 -5.69 14.25 29.37
CA HIS A 14 -6.84 15.14 29.17
C HIS A 14 -6.44 16.55 28.69
N SER A 15 -5.30 17.08 29.16
CA SER A 15 -4.79 18.40 28.79
C SER A 15 -4.07 18.39 27.44
N ALA A 16 -3.48 17.26 27.03
CA ALA A 16 -2.89 17.10 25.69
C ALA A 16 -3.97 17.02 24.59
N LEU A 17 -5.07 16.28 24.82
CA LEU A 17 -6.23 16.28 23.90
C LEU A 17 -6.94 17.64 23.84
N ALA A 18 -7.03 18.37 24.96
CA ALA A 18 -7.62 19.71 24.98
C ALA A 18 -6.79 20.75 24.20
N LEU A 19 -5.45 20.68 24.27
CA LEU A 19 -4.55 21.51 23.45
C LEU A 19 -4.65 21.16 21.96
N LEU A 20 -4.91 19.88 21.64
CA LEU A 20 -5.16 19.43 20.28
C LEU A 20 -6.47 20.00 19.71
N ALA A 21 -7.53 20.01 20.51
CA ALA A 21 -8.80 20.65 20.15
C ALA A 21 -8.62 22.14 19.83
N LEU A 22 -7.75 22.85 20.57
CA LEU A 22 -7.42 24.27 20.32
C LEU A 22 -6.60 24.50 19.04
N ALA A 23 -5.72 23.58 18.65
CA ALA A 23 -4.94 23.69 17.42
C ALA A 23 -5.76 23.36 16.15
N VAL A 24 -6.77 22.49 16.26
CA VAL A 24 -7.62 22.06 15.14
C VAL A 24 -8.86 22.96 14.95
N SER A 25 -9.30 23.68 16.00
CA SER A 25 -10.57 24.44 15.99
C SER A 25 -10.55 25.80 15.28
N GLN A 26 -9.42 26.28 14.74
CA GLN A 26 -9.33 27.64 14.19
C GLN A 26 -9.79 27.82 12.73
N VAL A 27 -10.48 26.87 12.10
CA VAL A 27 -11.00 27.08 10.75
C VAL A 27 -12.43 26.59 10.60
N HIS A 28 -13.39 27.50 10.77
CA HIS A 28 -14.83 27.34 10.49
C HIS A 28 -15.57 26.30 11.35
N ALA A 29 -15.46 26.37 12.67
CA ALA A 29 -16.48 25.74 13.51
C ALA A 29 -17.82 26.45 13.24
N ALA A 30 -18.78 25.74 12.63
CA ALA A 30 -20.17 26.18 12.62
C ALA A 30 -20.61 26.42 14.07
N ASP A 31 -21.48 27.41 14.29
CA ASP A 31 -22.10 27.63 15.60
C ASP A 31 -22.62 26.28 16.15
N PRO A 32 -22.18 25.86 17.35
CA PRO A 32 -22.59 24.57 17.93
C PRO A 32 -24.11 24.36 17.92
N THR A 33 -24.89 25.44 18.06
CA THR A 33 -26.36 25.39 18.02
C THR A 33 -26.89 25.07 16.62
N VAL A 34 -26.27 25.63 15.57
CA VAL A 34 -26.62 25.36 14.17
C VAL A 34 -26.28 23.93 13.79
N GLN A 35 -25.12 23.43 14.23
CA GLN A 35 -24.71 22.05 13.98
C GLN A 35 -25.64 21.06 14.69
N GLN A 36 -25.98 21.29 15.97
CA GLN A 36 -26.95 20.48 16.69
C GLN A 36 -28.31 20.46 15.99
N GLY A 37 -28.81 21.63 15.57
CA GLY A 37 -30.08 21.72 14.82
C GLY A 37 -30.06 20.99 13.47
N ARG A 38 -28.91 20.86 12.80
CA ARG A 38 -28.76 20.01 11.60
C ARG A 38 -28.83 18.53 11.95
N GLU A 39 -28.13 18.10 12.99
CA GLU A 39 -28.14 16.72 13.46
C GLU A 39 -29.54 16.28 13.88
N ASP A 40 -30.28 17.14 14.60
CA ASP A 40 -31.64 16.84 15.04
C ASP A 40 -32.62 16.70 13.87
N ARG A 41 -32.47 17.54 12.83
CA ARG A 41 -33.28 17.42 11.61
C ARG A 41 -32.98 16.14 10.85
N ALA A 42 -31.71 15.78 10.73
CA ALA A 42 -31.27 14.55 10.08
C ALA A 42 -31.77 13.31 10.84
N GLU A 43 -31.71 13.34 12.18
CA GLU A 43 -32.24 12.29 13.05
C GLU A 43 -33.75 12.11 12.88
N LYS A 44 -34.53 13.20 12.89
CA LYS A 44 -35.98 13.16 12.65
C LYS A 44 -36.33 12.61 11.27
N ALA A 45 -35.58 12.99 10.24
CA ALA A 45 -35.78 12.46 8.89
C ALA A 45 -35.46 10.96 8.82
N ALA A 46 -34.36 10.52 9.42
CA ALA A 46 -33.98 9.11 9.51
C ALA A 46 -35.06 8.28 10.20
N GLN A 47 -35.57 8.73 11.34
CA GLN A 47 -36.64 8.06 12.07
C GLN A 47 -37.94 7.99 11.27
N LYS A 48 -38.31 9.06 10.54
CA LYS A 48 -39.50 9.08 9.68
C LYS A 48 -39.43 8.05 8.55
N THR A 49 -38.26 7.87 7.95
CA THR A 49 -38.04 6.86 6.90
C THR A 49 -38.02 5.46 7.51
N LEU A 50 -37.26 5.26 8.59
CA LEU A 50 -37.16 4.00 9.31
C LEU A 50 -38.52 3.45 9.78
N ALA A 51 -39.40 4.31 10.28
CA ALA A 51 -40.73 3.94 10.76
C ALA A 51 -41.66 3.41 9.66
N LYS A 52 -41.33 3.66 8.38
CA LYS A 52 -42.10 3.16 7.23
C LYS A 52 -41.52 1.87 6.65
N MET A 53 -40.29 1.52 6.99
CA MET A 53 -39.61 0.35 6.47
C MET A 53 -40.09 -0.92 7.15
N THR A 54 -40.31 -1.96 6.36
CA THR A 54 -40.47 -3.33 6.82
C THR A 54 -39.13 -3.87 7.36
N MET A 55 -39.17 -4.92 8.19
CA MET A 55 -37.94 -5.57 8.64
C MET A 55 -37.11 -6.13 7.48
N GLU A 56 -37.76 -6.61 6.42
CA GLU A 56 -37.08 -7.15 5.24
C GLU A 56 -36.30 -6.08 4.48
N GLU A 57 -36.89 -4.89 4.30
CA GLU A 57 -36.17 -3.75 3.70
C GLU A 57 -35.00 -3.30 4.56
N LYS A 58 -35.15 -3.33 5.90
CA LYS A 58 -34.07 -2.99 6.83
C LYS A 58 -32.90 -3.98 6.74
N LEU A 59 -33.19 -5.28 6.73
CA LEU A 59 -32.20 -6.35 6.59
C LEU A 59 -31.52 -6.33 5.21
N ALA A 60 -32.24 -5.99 4.16
CA ALA A 60 -31.66 -5.83 2.82
C ALA A 60 -30.69 -4.64 2.75
N TYR A 61 -30.98 -3.55 3.48
CA TYR A 61 -30.26 -2.29 3.40
C TYR A 61 -28.91 -2.27 4.14
N ILE A 62 -28.76 -3.08 5.20
CA ILE A 62 -27.51 -3.19 5.97
C ILE A 62 -26.41 -4.01 5.29
N GLY A 63 -26.66 -4.47 4.05
CA GLY A 63 -25.65 -5.04 3.16
C GLY A 63 -25.38 -4.10 1.98
N GLY A 64 -24.12 -3.90 1.61
CA GLY A 64 -23.70 -3.09 0.45
C GLY A 64 -23.94 -3.79 -0.90
N THR A 65 -23.56 -3.13 -1.99
CA THR A 65 -23.74 -3.65 -3.37
C THR A 65 -22.60 -4.56 -3.83
N GLY A 66 -21.47 -4.62 -3.08
CA GLY A 66 -20.24 -5.30 -3.49
C GLY A 66 -19.24 -4.43 -4.26
N GLY A 67 -19.47 -3.12 -4.38
CA GLY A 67 -18.58 -2.19 -5.11
C GLY A 67 -18.28 -0.89 -4.35
N TRP A 68 -18.11 -0.96 -3.04
CA TRP A 68 -18.13 0.18 -2.09
C TRP A 68 -19.48 0.90 -1.96
N ASP A 69 -20.48 0.65 -2.79
CA ASP A 69 -21.70 1.44 -2.71
C ASP A 69 -22.67 0.98 -1.62
N VAL A 70 -23.37 1.96 -1.04
CA VAL A 70 -24.55 1.73 -0.18
C VAL A 70 -25.78 1.63 -1.08
N LYS A 71 -26.56 0.57 -0.91
CA LYS A 71 -27.78 0.31 -1.71
C LYS A 71 -28.73 1.52 -1.73
N PRO A 72 -29.53 1.69 -2.79
CA PRO A 72 -30.61 2.67 -2.79
C PRO A 72 -31.78 2.23 -1.90
N LEU A 73 -32.57 3.22 -1.46
CA LEU A 73 -33.89 3.04 -0.85
C LEU A 73 -34.90 3.86 -1.67
N THR A 74 -35.11 3.43 -2.92
CA THR A 74 -35.85 4.19 -3.95
C THR A 74 -37.27 4.56 -3.51
N ASN A 75 -37.98 3.64 -2.84
CA ASN A 75 -39.33 3.88 -2.31
C ASN A 75 -39.40 5.02 -1.27
N TYR A 76 -38.24 5.40 -0.72
CA TYR A 76 -38.09 6.42 0.32
C TYR A 76 -37.33 7.66 -0.18
N GLY A 77 -37.06 7.75 -1.49
CA GLY A 77 -36.36 8.88 -2.10
C GLY A 77 -34.86 8.96 -1.76
N VAL A 78 -34.26 7.85 -1.31
CA VAL A 78 -32.82 7.78 -1.02
C VAL A 78 -32.12 7.10 -2.19
N PRO A 79 -31.23 7.80 -2.93
CA PRO A 79 -30.50 7.21 -4.05
C PRO A 79 -29.40 6.27 -3.55
N GLN A 80 -28.77 5.56 -4.49
CA GLN A 80 -27.54 4.83 -4.22
C GLN A 80 -26.44 5.83 -3.82
N ILE A 81 -25.64 5.45 -2.83
CA ILE A 81 -24.50 6.26 -2.38
C ILE A 81 -23.24 5.60 -2.92
N HIS A 82 -22.52 6.32 -3.77
CA HIS A 82 -21.32 5.81 -4.42
C HIS A 82 -20.06 6.13 -3.61
N GLY A 83 -19.20 5.12 -3.47
CA GLY A 83 -17.97 5.19 -2.70
C GLY A 83 -16.74 4.92 -3.55
N ALA A 84 -15.63 5.58 -3.24
CA ALA A 84 -14.34 5.33 -3.90
C ALA A 84 -13.24 4.97 -2.88
N ASP A 85 -12.23 4.22 -3.32
CA ASP A 85 -10.92 4.22 -2.67
C ASP A 85 -10.13 5.47 -3.11
N GLY A 86 -9.06 5.93 -2.46
CA GLY A 86 -8.67 5.70 -1.07
C GLY A 86 -7.93 6.93 -0.51
N GLY A 87 -7.22 6.78 0.62
CA GLY A 87 -6.62 7.91 1.35
C GLY A 87 -5.51 8.71 0.64
N VAL A 88 -5.07 8.29 -0.56
CA VAL A 88 -3.99 8.96 -1.34
C VAL A 88 -4.44 9.38 -2.75
N GLY A 89 -5.74 9.42 -3.00
CA GLY A 89 -6.35 9.83 -4.27
C GLY A 89 -7.57 8.98 -4.61
N VAL A 90 -8.40 9.47 -5.52
CA VAL A 90 -9.67 8.83 -5.87
C VAL A 90 -9.46 7.73 -6.91
N ARG A 91 -10.05 6.56 -6.66
CA ARG A 91 -10.04 5.34 -7.46
C ARG A 91 -11.36 4.62 -7.24
N TYR A 92 -12.13 4.44 -8.31
CA TYR A 92 -13.38 3.73 -8.24
C TYR A 92 -13.25 2.30 -8.77
N THR A 93 -13.44 1.33 -7.88
CA THR A 93 -13.16 -0.07 -8.19
C THR A 93 -14.17 -0.72 -9.13
N SER A 94 -15.38 -0.20 -9.23
CA SER A 94 -16.50 -0.79 -9.99
C SER A 94 -16.61 -0.30 -11.43
N GLU A 95 -16.10 0.89 -11.78
CA GLU A 95 -16.17 1.42 -13.17
C GLU A 95 -14.80 1.73 -13.80
N GLY A 96 -13.69 1.53 -13.07
CA GLY A 96 -12.33 1.68 -13.60
C GLY A 96 -11.49 2.74 -12.87
N ASN A 97 -10.18 2.68 -13.08
CA ASN A 97 -9.21 3.56 -12.42
C ASN A 97 -8.94 4.81 -13.28
N ASP A 98 -9.94 5.69 -13.38
CA ASP A 98 -9.75 6.98 -14.04
C ASP A 98 -8.57 7.73 -13.43
N GLN A 99 -7.79 8.36 -14.30
CA GLN A 99 -6.61 9.09 -13.86
C GLN A 99 -7.01 10.33 -13.07
N GLY A 100 -6.31 10.59 -11.97
CA GLY A 100 -6.57 11.76 -11.12
C GLY A 100 -5.32 12.28 -10.43
N VAL A 101 -5.53 13.10 -9.41
CA VAL A 101 -4.44 13.56 -8.53
C VAL A 101 -4.00 12.43 -7.60
N VAL A 102 -2.70 12.17 -7.59
CA VAL A 102 -2.05 11.28 -6.61
C VAL A 102 -1.46 12.13 -5.50
N TYR A 103 -1.98 11.95 -4.29
CA TYR A 103 -1.48 12.61 -3.09
C TYR A 103 -0.26 11.86 -2.54
N PRO A 104 0.65 12.55 -1.84
CA PRO A 104 1.75 11.89 -1.15
C PRO A 104 1.28 10.86 -0.14
N SER A 105 2.16 9.90 0.16
CA SER A 105 1.89 8.83 1.11
C SER A 105 1.56 9.36 2.51
N GLY A 106 0.86 8.55 3.31
CA GLY A 106 0.58 8.84 4.71
C GLY A 106 1.83 9.23 5.52
N PRO A 107 2.97 8.50 5.41
CA PRO A 107 4.23 8.90 6.05
C PRO A 107 4.74 10.26 5.61
N ASN A 108 4.57 10.64 4.34
CA ASN A 108 4.99 11.97 3.88
C ASN A 108 4.14 13.06 4.55
N LEU A 109 2.81 12.90 4.60
CA LEU A 109 1.95 13.83 5.32
C LEU A 109 2.29 13.87 6.82
N ALA A 110 2.53 12.71 7.44
CA ALA A 110 2.93 12.61 8.84
C ALA A 110 4.23 13.36 9.14
N ALA A 111 5.22 13.23 8.25
CA ALA A 111 6.52 13.90 8.36
C ALA A 111 6.45 15.43 8.27
N THR A 112 5.32 16.01 7.86
CA THR A 112 5.11 17.46 7.91
C THR A 112 4.93 17.99 9.34
N PHE A 113 4.47 17.13 10.28
CA PHE A 113 4.02 17.53 11.62
C PHE A 113 3.06 18.73 11.60
N ASN A 114 2.31 18.92 10.51
CA ASN A 114 1.52 20.13 10.25
C ASN A 114 0.03 19.81 10.07
N PRO A 115 -0.82 20.06 11.08
CA PRO A 115 -2.27 19.89 10.97
C PRO A 115 -2.92 20.72 9.86
N ARG A 116 -2.36 21.90 9.53
CA ARG A 116 -2.89 22.72 8.42
C ARG A 116 -2.65 22.03 7.07
N ARG A 117 -1.51 21.36 6.91
CA ARG A 117 -1.24 20.56 5.70
C ARG A 117 -2.20 19.39 5.57
N ALA A 118 -2.55 18.74 6.68
CA ALA A 118 -3.57 17.69 6.71
C ALA A 118 -4.95 18.22 6.29
N ILE A 119 -5.35 19.41 6.74
CA ILE A 119 -6.60 20.07 6.31
C ILE A 119 -6.59 20.37 4.81
N ASP A 120 -5.50 20.95 4.29
CA ASP A 120 -5.37 21.25 2.86
C ASP A 120 -5.52 19.99 2.01
N LEU A 121 -4.82 18.91 2.39
CA LEU A 121 -4.91 17.62 1.70
C LEU A 121 -6.33 17.06 1.77
N GLY A 122 -6.97 17.06 2.94
CA GLY A 122 -8.35 16.59 3.08
C GLY A 122 -9.34 17.38 2.22
N ARG A 123 -9.19 18.72 2.16
CA ARG A 123 -10.05 19.57 1.32
C ARG A 123 -9.90 19.35 -0.17
N ALA A 124 -8.69 19.00 -0.61
CA ALA A 124 -8.39 18.69 -1.99
C ALA A 124 -8.92 17.29 -2.34
N LEU A 125 -8.64 16.28 -1.50
CA LEU A 125 -9.16 14.93 -1.68
C LEU A 125 -10.68 14.90 -1.70
N GLY A 126 -11.34 15.55 -0.73
CA GLY A 126 -12.80 15.65 -0.72
C GLY A 126 -13.38 16.44 -1.91
N TYR A 127 -12.62 17.39 -2.47
CA TYR A 127 -13.03 18.08 -3.70
C TYR A 127 -12.98 17.10 -4.88
N ASP A 128 -11.86 16.39 -5.04
CA ASP A 128 -11.66 15.40 -6.10
C ASP A 128 -12.72 14.28 -6.01
N THR A 129 -13.05 13.82 -4.80
CA THR A 129 -14.14 12.85 -4.58
C THR A 129 -15.50 13.39 -5.03
N ALA A 130 -15.84 14.62 -4.64
CA ALA A 130 -17.12 15.24 -4.99
C ALA A 130 -17.28 15.49 -6.49
N VAL A 131 -16.23 15.98 -7.16
CA VAL A 131 -16.24 16.21 -8.63
C VAL A 131 -16.15 14.92 -9.44
N GLY A 132 -15.63 13.86 -8.82
CA GLY A 132 -15.68 12.48 -9.29
C GLY A 132 -17.06 11.83 -9.17
N GLY A 133 -18.07 12.53 -8.63
CA GLY A 133 -19.43 12.02 -8.50
C GLY A 133 -19.64 11.07 -7.31
N TYR A 134 -18.67 10.95 -6.42
CA TYR A 134 -18.74 10.06 -5.25
C TYR A 134 -19.16 10.82 -3.99
N GLN A 135 -19.92 10.14 -3.14
CA GLN A 135 -20.40 10.68 -1.87
C GLN A 135 -19.48 10.34 -0.70
N PHE A 136 -18.58 9.37 -0.86
CA PHE A 136 -17.59 9.05 0.16
C PHE A 136 -16.26 8.53 -0.40
N ILE A 137 -15.22 8.66 0.41
CA ILE A 137 -13.88 8.12 0.14
C ILE A 137 -13.44 7.21 1.28
N THR A 138 -12.83 6.05 0.99
CA THR A 138 -12.30 5.14 2.01
C THR A 138 -10.97 5.68 2.60
N GLY A 139 -11.03 6.81 3.28
CA GLY A 139 -9.86 7.38 3.94
C GLY A 139 -10.20 8.50 4.93
N PRO A 140 -9.25 8.87 5.80
CA PRO A 140 -7.86 8.43 5.81
C PRO A 140 -7.59 7.08 6.47
N GLY A 141 -6.47 6.46 6.09
CA GLY A 141 -5.89 5.35 6.83
C GLY A 141 -5.10 5.85 8.05
N VAL A 142 -5.31 5.24 9.22
CA VAL A 142 -4.75 5.72 10.51
C VAL A 142 -4.21 4.61 11.42
N ASN A 143 -3.96 3.40 10.91
CA ASN A 143 -3.28 2.36 11.71
C ASN A 143 -1.83 2.74 12.04
N LEU A 144 -1.28 2.11 13.07
CA LEU A 144 0.03 2.46 13.64
C LEU A 144 1.16 1.74 12.88
N TYR A 145 2.31 2.39 12.76
CA TYR A 145 3.53 1.74 12.26
C TYR A 145 4.17 0.91 13.36
N ARG A 146 3.54 -0.21 13.72
CA ARG A 146 4.08 -1.11 14.74
C ARG A 146 5.32 -1.87 14.24
N MET A 147 5.39 -2.15 12.93
CA MET A 147 6.43 -2.97 12.33
C MET A 147 6.98 -2.33 11.06
N PRO A 148 8.30 -2.38 10.80
CA PRO A 148 8.92 -1.76 9.62
C PRO A 148 8.52 -2.45 8.30
N TYR A 149 7.94 -3.65 8.35
CA TYR A 149 7.53 -4.43 7.18
C TYR A 149 6.02 -4.41 6.92
N GLY A 150 5.28 -3.48 7.55
CA GLY A 150 3.84 -3.31 7.32
C GLY A 150 3.57 -2.95 5.86
N GLY A 151 2.97 -3.87 5.11
CA GLY A 151 2.75 -3.70 3.65
C GLY A 151 1.89 -2.49 3.27
N ARG A 152 1.07 -1.98 4.20
CA ARG A 152 0.26 -0.76 4.05
C ARG A 152 0.71 0.42 4.89
N ALA A 153 1.90 0.37 5.49
CA ALA A 153 2.42 1.50 6.28
C ALA A 153 2.49 2.80 5.46
N PHE A 154 2.72 2.72 4.14
CA PHE A 154 2.69 3.88 3.25
C PHE A 154 1.31 4.58 3.20
N GLU A 155 0.22 3.89 3.53
CA GLU A 155 -1.16 4.42 3.44
C GLU A 155 -1.58 5.13 4.72
N TYR A 156 -1.03 4.75 5.87
CA TYR A 156 -1.45 5.29 7.16
C TYR A 156 -0.70 6.57 7.51
N LEU A 157 -1.38 7.58 8.04
CA LEU A 157 -0.77 8.87 8.40
C LEU A 157 -0.35 8.98 9.88
N SER A 158 -0.49 7.89 10.64
CA SER A 158 -0.27 7.91 12.09
C SER A 158 1.20 7.87 12.50
N GLY A 159 2.11 7.42 11.64
CA GLY A 159 3.47 7.14 12.08
C GLY A 159 3.52 5.99 13.09
N GLU A 160 4.61 5.92 13.87
CA GLU A 160 4.74 5.03 15.03
C GLU A 160 4.29 5.68 16.34
N ASP A 161 3.90 6.96 16.30
CA ASP A 161 3.48 7.74 17.46
C ASP A 161 1.95 7.96 17.47
N PRO A 162 1.23 7.50 18.50
CA PRO A 162 -0.23 7.61 18.55
C PRO A 162 -0.72 9.07 18.56
N PHE A 163 0.08 9.99 19.12
CA PHE A 163 -0.28 11.40 19.21
C PHE A 163 -0.21 12.08 17.84
N LEU A 164 0.76 11.75 16.99
CA LEU A 164 0.87 12.26 15.63
C LEU A 164 -0.36 11.91 14.80
N GLY A 165 -0.77 10.63 14.80
CA GLY A 165 -2.00 10.20 14.14
C GLY A 165 -3.25 10.89 14.67
N ALA A 166 -3.38 10.98 16.00
CA ALA A 166 -4.47 11.70 16.64
C ALA A 166 -4.51 13.19 16.27
N SER A 167 -3.35 13.80 16.00
CA SER A 167 -3.21 15.23 15.64
C SER A 167 -3.58 15.54 14.20
N LEU A 168 -3.26 14.63 13.27
CA LEU A 168 -3.40 14.88 11.84
C LEU A 168 -4.72 14.33 11.26
N ALA A 169 -5.20 13.18 11.76
CA ALA A 169 -6.40 12.53 11.22
C ALA A 169 -7.64 13.44 11.21
N PRO A 170 -7.97 14.20 12.29
CA PRO A 170 -9.10 15.13 12.26
C PRO A 170 -8.98 16.20 11.18
N GLY A 171 -7.76 16.65 10.87
CA GLY A 171 -7.52 17.65 9.82
C GLY A 171 -7.92 17.13 8.44
N VAL A 172 -7.48 15.91 8.09
CA VAL A 172 -7.86 15.26 6.83
C VAL A 172 -9.37 15.02 6.77
N ILE A 173 -9.94 14.44 7.84
CA ILE A 173 -11.37 14.11 7.94
C ILE A 173 -12.23 15.37 7.78
N ASN A 174 -11.98 16.41 8.57
CA ASN A 174 -12.73 17.66 8.49
C ASN A 174 -12.56 18.33 7.13
N GLY A 175 -11.37 18.24 6.52
CA GLY A 175 -11.11 18.71 5.16
C GLY A 175 -12.01 18.03 4.14
N ILE A 176 -12.08 16.69 4.15
CA ILE A 176 -12.94 15.90 3.25
C ILE A 176 -14.41 16.27 3.48
N GLN A 177 -14.86 16.23 4.73
CA GLN A 177 -16.25 16.46 5.11
C GLN A 177 -16.73 17.88 4.80
N SER A 178 -15.83 18.88 4.81
CA SER A 178 -16.14 20.25 4.41
C SER A 178 -16.56 20.38 2.94
N ARG A 179 -16.26 19.37 2.11
CA ARG A 179 -16.68 19.30 0.71
C ARG A 179 -18.01 18.56 0.51
N GLY A 180 -18.67 18.17 1.61
CA GLY A 180 -19.93 17.44 1.56
C GLY A 180 -19.77 15.96 1.18
N VAL A 181 -18.61 15.37 1.48
CA VAL A 181 -18.27 13.97 1.22
C VAL A 181 -18.04 13.28 2.57
N TRP A 182 -18.45 12.02 2.74
CA TRP A 182 -18.09 11.27 3.95
C TRP A 182 -16.61 10.86 3.91
N ALA A 183 -15.90 11.16 4.99
CA ALA A 183 -14.62 10.54 5.29
C ALA A 183 -14.85 9.20 6.01
N ASN A 184 -13.87 8.29 5.88
CA ASN A 184 -13.92 6.96 6.48
C ASN A 184 -12.56 6.63 7.12
N ALA A 185 -12.51 6.73 8.45
CA ALA A 185 -11.30 6.40 9.21
C ALA A 185 -11.11 4.87 9.25
N LYS A 186 -9.94 4.39 8.79
CA LYS A 186 -9.70 2.94 8.62
C LYS A 186 -8.28 2.51 9.03
N HIS A 187 -8.05 1.27 9.43
CA HIS A 187 -9.00 0.17 9.66
C HIS A 187 -9.10 -0.09 11.17
N TYR A 188 -10.29 0.07 11.73
CA TYR A 188 -10.61 -0.01 13.14
C TYR A 188 -10.69 -1.48 13.61
N ALA A 189 -9.74 -2.01 14.38
CA ALA A 189 -8.49 -1.38 14.82
C ALA A 189 -7.31 -2.35 14.65
N ALA A 190 -6.10 -1.79 14.73
CA ALA A 190 -4.85 -2.54 14.80
C ALA A 190 -4.52 -3.42 13.57
N ASN A 191 -4.94 -3.00 12.37
CA ASN A 191 -4.53 -3.62 11.11
C ASN A 191 -3.10 -3.19 10.73
N ASP A 192 -2.13 -3.55 11.56
CA ASP A 192 -0.75 -3.04 11.48
C ASP A 192 0.15 -3.91 10.57
N GLN A 193 -0.36 -5.03 10.05
CA GLN A 193 0.37 -5.94 9.15
C GLN A 193 -0.55 -6.62 8.13
N GLU A 194 -0.02 -6.85 6.92
CA GLU A 194 -0.76 -7.55 5.86
C GLU A 194 -0.66 -9.07 5.97
N SER A 195 0.44 -9.57 6.54
CA SER A 195 0.68 -11.01 6.65
C SER A 195 -0.41 -11.68 7.50
N ASN A 196 -1.15 -12.59 6.86
CA ASN A 196 -2.27 -13.33 7.44
C ASN A 196 -3.41 -12.45 8.01
N ARG A 197 -3.61 -11.24 7.45
CA ARG A 197 -4.59 -10.27 7.98
C ARG A 197 -6.04 -10.78 8.09
N PHE A 198 -6.41 -11.85 7.37
CA PHE A 198 -7.76 -12.43 7.46
C PHE A 198 -7.95 -13.42 8.61
N ASN A 199 -6.87 -13.94 9.22
CA ASN A 199 -6.96 -14.96 10.27
C ASN A 199 -6.11 -14.63 11.51
N LEU A 200 -5.22 -13.64 11.43
CA LEU A 200 -4.36 -13.24 12.52
C LEU A 200 -5.21 -12.83 13.74
N ASP A 201 -4.79 -13.26 14.93
CA ASP A 201 -5.29 -12.74 16.19
C ASP A 201 -4.22 -11.91 16.87
N GLN A 202 -4.43 -10.60 16.86
CA GLN A 202 -3.51 -9.67 17.48
C GLN A 202 -3.83 -9.57 18.97
N LYS A 203 -3.06 -10.34 19.76
CA LYS A 203 -3.12 -10.29 21.22
C LYS A 203 -2.37 -9.07 21.74
N MET A 204 -3.08 -8.17 22.41
CA MET A 204 -2.47 -7.00 23.05
C MET A 204 -3.18 -6.64 24.36
N PRO A 205 -2.44 -6.25 25.41
CA PRO A 205 -3.05 -5.74 26.64
C PRO A 205 -3.91 -4.50 26.37
N GLU A 206 -4.98 -4.33 27.14
CA GLU A 206 -5.91 -3.20 27.01
C GLU A 206 -5.19 -1.84 27.01
N ARG A 207 -4.19 -1.69 27.87
CA ARG A 207 -3.37 -0.48 27.91
C ARG A 207 -2.70 -0.17 26.57
N VAL A 208 -2.15 -1.18 25.89
CA VAL A 208 -1.50 -1.00 24.58
C VAL A 208 -2.54 -0.67 23.52
N LEU A 209 -3.68 -1.37 23.52
CA LEU A 209 -4.79 -1.08 22.62
C LEU A 209 -5.23 0.39 22.74
N ARG A 210 -5.46 0.84 23.98
CA ARG A 210 -5.95 2.19 24.30
C ARG A 210 -4.92 3.29 24.07
N GLU A 211 -3.66 3.08 24.45
CA GLU A 211 -2.61 4.11 24.37
C GLU A 211 -1.91 4.16 23.01
N MET A 212 -1.94 3.08 22.21
CA MET A 212 -1.17 3.01 20.95
C MET A 212 -2.04 2.85 19.70
N SER A 213 -2.95 1.88 19.68
CA SER A 213 -3.68 1.53 18.44
C SER A 213 -4.95 2.34 18.23
N LEU A 214 -5.61 2.77 19.32
CA LEU A 214 -6.88 3.49 19.29
C LEU A 214 -6.83 5.03 19.23
N PRO A 215 -5.78 5.76 19.68
CA PRO A 215 -5.85 7.23 19.80
C PRO A 215 -6.19 7.97 18.50
N ALA A 216 -5.67 7.53 17.35
CA ALA A 216 -5.99 8.15 16.07
C ALA A 216 -7.48 7.98 15.69
N PHE A 217 -8.06 6.81 16.00
CA PHE A 217 -9.49 6.55 15.80
C PHE A 217 -10.37 7.31 16.80
N GLU A 218 -9.94 7.40 18.06
CA GLU A 218 -10.64 8.19 19.08
C GLU A 218 -10.72 9.66 18.67
N SER A 219 -9.59 10.22 18.22
CA SER A 219 -9.55 11.60 17.71
C SER A 219 -10.35 11.76 16.42
N SER A 220 -10.33 10.78 15.52
CA SER A 220 -11.19 10.77 14.32
C SER A 220 -12.68 10.84 14.67
N SER A 221 -13.09 10.13 15.72
CA SER A 221 -14.46 10.18 16.25
C SER A 221 -14.76 11.52 16.93
N LYS A 222 -13.97 11.92 17.93
CA LYS A 222 -14.28 13.04 18.83
C LYS A 222 -13.96 14.42 18.24
N ASN A 223 -12.86 14.53 17.50
CA ASN A 223 -12.36 15.80 16.93
C ASN A 223 -12.62 15.91 15.42
N GLY A 224 -12.67 14.77 14.71
CA GLY A 224 -13.00 14.71 13.28
C GLY A 224 -14.49 14.58 12.99
N ASN A 225 -15.31 14.14 13.95
CA ASN A 225 -16.71 13.76 13.73
C ASN A 225 -16.87 12.92 12.46
N VAL A 226 -15.99 11.92 12.28
CA VAL A 226 -15.95 11.13 11.06
C VAL A 226 -17.31 10.46 10.79
N ALA A 227 -17.78 10.53 9.55
CA ALA A 227 -19.07 9.97 9.17
C ALA A 227 -19.06 8.43 9.23
N MET A 228 -17.91 7.84 8.87
CA MET A 228 -17.74 6.39 8.74
C MET A 228 -16.48 5.90 9.47
N MET A 229 -16.60 4.73 10.07
CA MET A 229 -15.46 3.98 10.61
C MET A 229 -15.42 2.61 9.93
N MET A 230 -14.31 2.25 9.29
CA MET A 230 -14.18 0.94 8.64
C MET A 230 -13.53 -0.05 9.60
N CYS A 231 -14.23 -1.11 9.99
CA CYS A 231 -13.66 -2.15 10.84
C CYS A 231 -12.69 -3.07 10.08
N ALA A 232 -11.66 -3.56 10.76
CA ALA A 232 -10.56 -4.30 10.16
C ALA A 232 -10.85 -5.80 9.93
N PHE A 233 -9.98 -6.46 9.17
CA PHE A 233 -10.08 -7.89 8.84
C PHE A 233 -9.74 -8.81 10.02
N GLN A 234 -8.63 -8.53 10.70
CA GLN A 234 -8.04 -9.45 11.67
C GLN A 234 -8.83 -9.49 12.98
N LYS A 235 -8.49 -10.48 13.82
CA LYS A 235 -8.97 -10.52 15.19
C LYS A 235 -8.11 -9.63 16.09
N VAL A 236 -8.75 -9.07 17.11
CA VAL A 236 -8.07 -8.37 18.21
C VAL A 236 -8.55 -9.00 19.51
N ASN A 237 -7.62 -9.58 20.26
CA ASN A 237 -7.89 -10.26 21.52
C ASN A 237 -8.94 -11.39 21.46
N GLY A 238 -9.13 -12.04 20.31
CA GLY A 238 -9.99 -13.24 20.15
C GLY A 238 -11.14 -13.08 19.16
N ASP A 239 -11.68 -11.87 19.00
CA ASP A 239 -12.83 -11.59 18.13
C ASP A 239 -12.37 -10.88 16.86
N PHE A 240 -13.03 -11.16 15.73
CA PHE A 240 -12.81 -10.39 14.50
C PHE A 240 -13.14 -8.92 14.76
N ALA A 241 -12.35 -7.99 14.23
CA ALA A 241 -12.52 -6.57 14.56
C ALA A 241 -13.91 -6.03 14.15
N CYS A 242 -14.50 -6.56 13.07
CA CYS A 242 -15.89 -6.26 12.67
C CYS A 242 -16.98 -6.94 13.52
N GLU A 243 -16.61 -7.88 14.38
CA GLU A 243 -17.50 -8.68 15.23
C GLU A 243 -17.22 -8.45 16.72
N SER A 244 -16.35 -7.50 17.06
CA SER A 244 -15.94 -7.26 18.43
C SER A 244 -16.86 -6.26 19.12
N GLU A 245 -17.72 -6.75 20.02
CA GLU A 245 -18.51 -5.92 20.93
C GLU A 245 -17.64 -4.98 21.76
N HIS A 246 -16.46 -5.46 22.17
CA HIS A 246 -15.52 -4.67 22.92
C HIS A 246 -15.04 -3.45 22.12
N LEU A 247 -14.55 -3.66 20.89
CA LEU A 247 -14.09 -2.55 20.05
C LEU A 247 -15.23 -1.63 19.60
N ILE A 248 -16.35 -2.18 19.15
CA ILE A 248 -17.39 -1.40 18.47
C ILE A 248 -18.46 -0.89 19.45
N ALA A 249 -19.20 -1.79 20.10
CA ALA A 249 -20.31 -1.39 20.97
C ALA A 249 -19.82 -0.66 22.22
N GLN A 250 -18.82 -1.20 22.91
CA GLN A 250 -18.33 -0.68 24.19
C GLN A 250 -17.46 0.56 23.99
N ILE A 251 -16.36 0.44 23.23
CA ILE A 251 -15.41 1.54 23.08
C ILE A 251 -15.94 2.63 22.14
N LEU A 252 -16.14 2.29 20.87
CA LEU A 252 -16.44 3.28 19.83
C LEU A 252 -17.81 3.94 20.06
N LYS A 253 -18.87 3.14 20.23
CA LYS A 253 -20.24 3.67 20.30
C LYS A 253 -20.61 4.17 21.69
N LYS A 254 -20.33 3.41 22.76
CA LYS A 254 -20.74 3.77 24.12
C LYS A 254 -19.78 4.72 24.82
N GLU A 255 -18.49 4.41 24.90
CA GLU A 255 -17.52 5.25 25.62
C GLU A 255 -17.18 6.54 24.86
N TRP A 256 -16.95 6.46 23.55
CA TRP A 256 -16.60 7.65 22.76
C TRP A 256 -17.81 8.42 22.23
N GLY A 257 -19.00 7.81 22.23
CA GLY A 257 -20.22 8.44 21.72
C GLY A 257 -20.24 8.61 20.20
N PHE A 258 -19.61 7.69 19.45
CA PHE A 258 -19.51 7.79 17.98
C PHE A 258 -20.88 7.96 17.30
N LYS A 259 -21.02 9.08 16.57
CA LYS A 259 -22.27 9.51 15.92
C LYS A 259 -22.44 9.00 14.49
N GLY A 260 -21.38 8.48 13.88
CA GLY A 260 -21.39 7.90 12.53
C GLY A 260 -21.90 6.46 12.51
N PHE A 261 -21.54 5.74 11.45
CA PHE A 261 -21.81 4.32 11.30
C PHE A 261 -20.54 3.52 11.01
N VAL A 262 -20.57 2.23 11.35
CA VAL A 262 -19.45 1.30 11.16
C VAL A 262 -19.68 0.46 9.92
N GLN A 263 -18.73 0.51 8.99
CA GLN A 263 -18.73 -0.31 7.78
C GLN A 263 -17.67 -1.40 7.88
N SER A 264 -17.90 -2.58 7.32
CA SER A 264 -16.83 -3.55 7.13
C SER A 264 -15.80 -3.12 6.07
N ASP A 265 -14.54 -3.52 6.28
CA ASP A 265 -13.61 -3.67 5.16
C ASP A 265 -14.13 -4.78 4.21
N TYR A 266 -13.59 -4.82 3.00
CA TYR A 266 -14.12 -5.59 1.89
C TYR A 266 -14.10 -7.10 2.19
N ASN A 267 -15.27 -7.67 2.49
CA ASN A 267 -15.46 -9.07 2.91
C ASN A 267 -14.84 -9.38 4.30
N ALA A 268 -14.88 -8.42 5.24
CA ALA A 268 -14.33 -8.60 6.58
C ALA A 268 -15.31 -9.18 7.62
N VAL A 269 -16.61 -9.23 7.32
CA VAL A 269 -17.57 -9.92 8.19
C VAL A 269 -17.47 -11.41 7.92
N VAL A 270 -17.18 -12.20 8.96
CA VAL A 270 -17.10 -13.67 8.90
C VAL A 270 -18.41 -14.28 9.38
N HIS A 271 -18.99 -13.75 10.46
CA HIS A 271 -20.26 -14.19 11.03
C HIS A 271 -21.24 -13.02 11.15
N GLY A 272 -22.31 -13.06 10.36
CA GLY A 272 -23.30 -11.98 10.29
C GLY A 272 -23.97 -11.67 11.63
N PHE A 273 -24.36 -12.70 12.39
CA PHE A 273 -24.99 -12.53 13.70
C PHE A 273 -24.07 -11.80 14.69
N GLU A 274 -22.80 -12.23 14.79
CA GLU A 274 -21.82 -11.63 15.69
C GLU A 274 -21.52 -10.17 15.31
N ALA A 275 -21.37 -9.86 14.02
CA ALA A 275 -21.18 -8.48 13.54
C ALA A 275 -22.41 -7.60 13.82
N ALA A 276 -23.61 -8.13 13.60
CA ALA A 276 -24.84 -7.44 13.91
C ALA A 276 -24.97 -7.17 15.41
N ARG A 277 -24.62 -8.14 16.26
CA ARG A 277 -24.65 -7.99 17.73
C ARG A 277 -23.58 -7.00 18.23
N ALA A 278 -22.38 -7.07 17.67
CA ALA A 278 -21.25 -6.19 18.00
C ALA A 278 -21.45 -4.73 17.64
N GLY A 279 -22.36 -4.45 16.71
CA GLY A 279 -22.70 -3.10 16.30
C GLY A 279 -22.04 -2.64 15.02
N ALA A 280 -21.53 -3.54 14.16
CA ALA A 280 -21.27 -3.18 12.76
C ALA A 280 -22.61 -2.75 12.11
N ASP A 281 -22.61 -1.69 11.30
CA ASP A 281 -23.84 -1.11 10.74
C ASP A 281 -24.06 -1.48 9.27
N LEU A 282 -22.97 -1.65 8.52
CA LEU A 282 -22.99 -1.99 7.10
C LEU A 282 -21.98 -3.09 6.78
N ASP A 283 -22.46 -4.26 6.36
CA ASP A 283 -21.63 -5.28 5.72
C ASP A 283 -21.44 -4.89 4.24
N MET A 284 -20.26 -4.41 3.87
CA MET A 284 -20.02 -3.86 2.54
C MET A 284 -20.27 -4.86 1.39
N MET A 285 -20.04 -6.16 1.61
CA MET A 285 -20.36 -7.19 0.60
C MET A 285 -21.83 -7.61 0.65
N GLY A 286 -22.49 -7.41 1.79
CA GLY A 286 -23.86 -7.87 2.04
C GLY A 286 -24.02 -9.39 2.11
N TYR A 287 -22.92 -10.13 2.26
CA TYR A 287 -22.92 -11.59 2.27
C TYR A 287 -23.33 -12.19 3.62
N GLN A 288 -23.09 -11.48 4.72
CA GLN A 288 -23.28 -11.99 6.07
C GLN A 288 -24.36 -11.24 6.83
N MET A 289 -24.48 -9.91 6.68
CA MET A 289 -25.56 -9.15 7.31
C MET A 289 -26.72 -8.95 6.33
N ASN A 290 -27.51 -10.01 6.15
CA ASN A 290 -28.70 -10.03 5.29
C ASN A 290 -29.82 -10.88 5.93
N SER A 291 -30.98 -10.94 5.25
CA SER A 291 -32.17 -11.61 5.80
C SER A 291 -31.96 -13.11 6.03
N SER A 292 -31.28 -13.83 5.12
CA SER A 292 -31.10 -15.27 5.26
C SER A 292 -30.28 -15.66 6.50
N VAL A 293 -29.34 -14.80 6.91
CA VAL A 293 -28.52 -15.02 8.11
C VAL A 293 -29.19 -14.47 9.38
N LEU A 294 -29.76 -13.27 9.33
CA LEU A 294 -30.19 -12.56 10.55
C LEU A 294 -31.63 -12.83 10.95
N LYS A 295 -32.52 -13.17 10.00
CA LYS A 295 -33.92 -13.43 10.30
C LYS A 295 -34.15 -14.59 11.29
N PRO A 296 -33.43 -15.73 11.20
CA PRO A 296 -33.56 -16.79 12.20
C PRO A 296 -33.27 -16.33 13.63
N HIS A 297 -32.28 -15.46 13.82
CA HIS A 297 -31.92 -14.90 15.13
C HIS A 297 -32.93 -13.87 15.64
N LEU A 298 -33.56 -13.10 14.73
CA LEU A 298 -34.67 -12.22 15.09
C LEU A 298 -35.89 -13.02 15.53
N ASP A 299 -36.24 -14.08 14.78
CA ASP A 299 -37.40 -14.93 15.06
C ASP A 299 -37.20 -15.74 16.36
N ALA A 300 -35.95 -16.12 16.68
CA ALA A 300 -35.59 -16.78 17.93
C ALA A 300 -35.48 -15.81 19.13
N GLY A 301 -35.41 -14.50 18.91
CA GLY A 301 -35.23 -13.49 19.95
C GLY A 301 -33.78 -13.26 20.39
N ASP A 302 -32.80 -13.90 19.75
CA ASP A 302 -31.36 -13.70 19.99
C ASP A 302 -30.89 -12.31 19.55
N LEU A 303 -31.59 -11.72 18.56
CA LEU A 303 -31.36 -10.36 18.08
C LEU A 303 -32.65 -9.56 18.21
N SER A 304 -32.56 -8.30 18.64
CA SER A 304 -33.73 -7.44 18.74
C SER A 304 -33.98 -6.67 17.43
N ALA A 305 -35.25 -6.38 17.12
CA ALA A 305 -35.59 -5.47 16.03
C ALA A 305 -34.93 -4.09 16.20
N ALA A 306 -34.80 -3.62 17.44
CA ALA A 306 -34.12 -2.36 17.77
C ALA A 306 -32.63 -2.37 17.37
N THR A 307 -31.97 -3.54 17.39
CA THR A 307 -30.58 -3.70 16.95
C THR A 307 -30.44 -3.45 15.45
N ILE A 308 -31.40 -3.89 14.64
CA ILE A 308 -31.43 -3.63 13.20
C ILE A 308 -31.81 -2.16 12.93
N ASP A 309 -32.79 -1.65 13.68
CA ASP A 309 -33.24 -0.26 13.58
C ASP A 309 -32.10 0.74 13.81
N ASP A 310 -31.25 0.54 14.83
CA ASP A 310 -30.12 1.44 15.09
C ASP A 310 -29.15 1.51 13.91
N LYS A 311 -28.88 0.39 13.23
CA LYS A 311 -27.96 0.32 12.08
C LYS A 311 -28.48 1.15 10.92
N VAL A 312 -29.73 0.90 10.53
CA VAL A 312 -30.40 1.62 9.44
C VAL A 312 -30.54 3.11 9.79
N ARG A 313 -30.92 3.43 11.04
CA ARG A 313 -31.00 4.81 11.54
C ARG A 313 -29.68 5.54 11.42
N ARG A 314 -28.55 4.93 11.79
CA ARG A 314 -27.21 5.56 11.72
C ARG A 314 -26.82 5.89 10.28
N ILE A 315 -27.05 4.96 9.34
CA ILE A 315 -26.78 5.17 7.91
C ILE A 315 -27.67 6.31 7.38
N LEU A 316 -28.99 6.20 7.58
CA LEU A 316 -29.95 7.23 7.13
C LEU A 316 -29.67 8.61 7.73
N LYS A 317 -29.30 8.68 9.01
CA LYS A 317 -28.94 9.94 9.67
C LYS A 317 -27.80 10.63 8.93
N GLN A 318 -26.75 9.91 8.56
CA GLN A 318 -25.63 10.49 7.83
C GLN A 318 -26.07 10.93 6.42
N ILE A 319 -26.94 10.17 5.75
CA ILE A 319 -27.48 10.52 4.41
C ILE A 319 -28.19 11.86 4.47
N TYR A 320 -29.11 12.04 5.42
CA TYR A 320 -29.86 13.29 5.58
C TYR A 320 -28.98 14.44 6.08
N LEU A 321 -27.98 14.17 6.93
CA LEU A 321 -27.07 15.20 7.45
C LEU A 321 -26.23 15.85 6.33
N TYR A 322 -25.82 15.03 5.35
CA TYR A 322 -25.06 15.46 4.17
C TYR A 322 -25.93 15.80 2.96
N LYS A 323 -27.24 15.58 3.07
CA LYS A 323 -28.26 15.83 2.04
C LYS A 323 -28.10 14.97 0.78
N PHE A 324 -27.63 13.74 0.93
CA PHE A 324 -27.46 12.82 -0.22
C PHE A 324 -28.79 12.33 -0.79
N ASP A 325 -29.90 12.52 -0.07
CA ASP A 325 -31.26 12.31 -0.55
C ASP A 325 -31.73 13.35 -1.59
N SER A 326 -31.12 14.53 -1.60
CA SER A 326 -31.60 15.68 -2.39
C SER A 326 -30.53 16.35 -3.24
N LYS A 327 -29.25 16.14 -2.95
CA LYS A 327 -28.13 16.63 -3.77
C LYS A 327 -27.72 15.59 -4.78
N THR A 328 -27.80 15.94 -6.06
CA THR A 328 -27.22 15.14 -7.14
C THR A 328 -25.69 15.29 -7.15
N PRO A 329 -24.92 14.20 -7.23
CA PRO A 329 -23.47 14.26 -7.43
C PRO A 329 -23.11 14.96 -8.74
N LEU A 330 -21.89 15.50 -8.80
CA LEU A 330 -21.37 16.08 -10.03
C LEU A 330 -21.05 14.97 -11.04
N THR A 331 -21.41 15.18 -12.29
CA THR A 331 -21.22 14.20 -13.39
C THR A 331 -20.04 14.55 -14.30
N THR A 332 -19.24 15.55 -13.94
CA THR A 332 -18.12 16.00 -14.77
C THR A 332 -16.90 15.08 -14.69
N HIS A 333 -16.78 14.30 -13.62
CA HIS A 333 -15.68 13.36 -13.33
C HIS A 333 -14.24 13.92 -13.51
N ASN A 334 -14.05 15.24 -13.44
CA ASN A 334 -12.73 15.85 -13.59
C ASN A 334 -11.97 15.88 -12.25
N MET A 335 -11.28 14.78 -11.96
CA MET A 335 -10.49 14.59 -10.72
C MET A 335 -9.03 15.07 -10.85
N ASN A 336 -8.70 15.88 -11.87
CA ASN A 336 -7.35 16.39 -12.13
C ASN A 336 -7.27 17.92 -11.99
N SER A 337 -7.66 18.43 -10.83
CA SER A 337 -7.61 19.88 -10.56
C SER A 337 -6.17 20.38 -10.38
N SER A 338 -5.86 21.53 -10.98
CA SER A 338 -4.58 22.23 -10.75
C SER A 338 -4.39 22.63 -9.29
N THR A 339 -5.49 22.92 -8.57
CA THR A 339 -5.46 23.24 -7.14
C THR A 339 -5.11 22.01 -6.33
N SER A 340 -5.73 20.86 -6.63
CA SER A 340 -5.44 19.58 -5.98
C SER A 340 -3.99 19.14 -6.22
N ASN A 341 -3.49 19.25 -7.46
CA ASN A 341 -2.09 19.02 -7.80
C ASN A 341 -1.12 19.91 -7.00
N LYS A 342 -1.45 21.20 -6.83
CA LYS A 342 -0.64 22.12 -6.02
C LYS A 342 -0.62 21.72 -4.54
N VAL A 343 -1.75 21.25 -4.00
CA VAL A 343 -1.83 20.73 -2.63
C VAL A 343 -0.96 19.48 -2.49
N ALA A 344 -1.05 18.52 -3.41
CA ALA A 344 -0.22 17.32 -3.43
C ALA A 344 1.28 17.68 -3.48
N LEU A 345 1.69 18.61 -4.34
CA LEU A 345 3.07 19.09 -4.44
C LEU A 345 3.55 19.78 -3.15
N ASN A 346 2.71 20.59 -2.52
CA ASN A 346 3.07 21.27 -1.28
C ASN A 346 3.21 20.28 -0.12
N ALA A 347 2.31 19.29 -0.02
CA ALA A 347 2.44 18.19 0.93
C ALA A 347 3.76 17.44 0.72
N ALA A 348 4.05 17.06 -0.53
CA ALA A 348 5.27 16.33 -0.88
C ALA A 348 6.53 17.09 -0.44
N ARG A 349 6.61 18.38 -0.77
CA ARG A 349 7.75 19.25 -0.46
C ARG A 349 7.94 19.43 1.05
N GLU A 350 6.86 19.61 1.78
CA GLU A 350 6.89 19.83 3.23
C GLU A 350 7.23 18.54 4.00
N GLY A 351 6.84 17.38 3.47
CA GLY A 351 7.09 16.07 4.08
C GLY A 351 8.43 15.43 3.74
N ILE A 352 9.27 16.04 2.89
CA ILE A 352 10.62 15.54 2.60
C ILE A 352 11.52 15.78 3.82
N VAL A 353 12.12 14.71 4.35
CA VAL A 353 13.02 14.77 5.51
C VAL A 353 14.48 14.74 5.05
N LEU A 354 15.23 15.81 5.35
CA LEU A 354 16.68 15.85 5.16
C LEU A 354 17.38 15.07 6.28
N LEU A 355 17.74 13.81 6.02
CA LEU A 355 18.36 12.92 7.02
C LEU A 355 19.85 13.22 7.26
N LYS A 356 20.57 13.62 6.21
CA LYS A 356 22.02 13.85 6.27
C LYS A 356 22.42 14.95 5.30
N ASN A 357 23.16 15.93 5.81
CA ASN A 357 23.80 16.98 5.01
C ASN A 357 25.17 17.27 5.63
N GLN A 358 26.25 16.90 4.94
CA GLN A 358 27.63 17.07 5.43
C GLN A 358 28.39 18.01 4.51
N GLY A 359 29.18 18.91 5.09
CA GLY A 359 30.00 19.87 4.33
C GLY A 359 29.18 20.84 3.49
N ASP A 360 28.00 21.24 3.98
CA ASP A 360 27.08 22.16 3.30
C ASP A 360 26.79 21.77 1.84
N LEU A 361 26.69 20.47 1.58
CA LEU A 361 26.43 19.93 0.25
C LEU A 361 25.08 20.42 -0.31
N LEU A 362 24.05 20.44 0.53
CA LEU A 362 22.72 20.96 0.19
C LEU A 362 22.45 22.30 0.90
N PRO A 363 21.73 23.23 0.25
CA PRO A 363 21.16 23.13 -1.09
C PRO A 363 22.21 23.27 -2.22
N LEU A 364 21.97 22.63 -3.36
CA LEU A 364 22.83 22.78 -4.54
C LEU A 364 22.77 24.22 -5.07
N ASP A 365 23.93 24.88 -5.16
CA ASP A 365 24.05 26.23 -5.71
C ASP A 365 23.94 26.21 -7.24
N LYS A 366 22.82 26.69 -7.77
CA LYS A 366 22.52 26.75 -9.21
C LYS A 366 23.54 27.58 -10.01
N GLN A 367 24.24 28.51 -9.37
CA GLN A 367 25.24 29.33 -10.03
C GLN A 367 26.60 28.63 -10.12
N LYS A 368 26.92 27.75 -9.16
CA LYS A 368 28.20 27.03 -9.12
C LYS A 368 28.14 25.65 -9.77
N VAL A 369 27.03 24.93 -9.61
CA VAL A 369 26.87 23.58 -10.14
C VAL A 369 26.53 23.67 -11.64
N LYS A 370 27.49 23.33 -12.49
CA LYS A 370 27.33 23.35 -13.95
C LYS A 370 27.05 21.99 -14.57
N LYS A 371 27.28 20.91 -13.83
CA LYS A 371 27.05 19.53 -14.26
C LYS A 371 26.46 18.72 -13.12
N ILE A 372 25.43 17.95 -13.41
CA ILE A 372 24.74 17.07 -12.46
C ILE A 372 24.62 15.70 -13.13
N ALA A 373 25.11 14.66 -12.48
CA ALA A 373 24.87 13.28 -12.90
C ALA A 373 23.78 12.67 -12.01
N VAL A 374 22.64 12.31 -12.61
CA VAL A 374 21.51 11.65 -11.94
C VAL A 374 21.64 10.15 -12.17
N VAL A 375 21.79 9.37 -11.10
CA VAL A 375 22.01 7.92 -11.19
C VAL A 375 20.85 7.16 -10.58
N GLY A 376 20.31 6.17 -11.31
CA GLY A 376 19.30 5.24 -10.84
C GLY A 376 17.99 5.34 -11.60
N THR A 377 17.47 4.18 -12.00
CA THR A 377 16.33 3.97 -12.91
C THR A 377 15.09 4.73 -12.44
N LEU A 378 14.85 4.75 -11.13
CA LEU A 378 13.68 5.40 -10.53
C LEU A 378 13.63 6.91 -10.79
N ALA A 379 14.77 7.59 -11.01
CA ALA A 379 14.78 9.03 -11.24
C ALA A 379 14.16 9.45 -12.59
N LYS A 380 14.03 8.52 -13.55
CA LYS A 380 13.50 8.82 -14.89
C LYS A 380 12.00 8.56 -15.02
N TYR A 381 11.48 7.55 -14.32
CA TYR A 381 10.11 7.07 -14.48
C TYR A 381 9.14 7.74 -13.50
N SER A 382 7.88 7.30 -13.52
CA SER A 382 6.89 7.73 -12.53
C SER A 382 7.43 7.50 -11.12
N PRO A 383 7.29 8.49 -10.21
CA PRO A 383 7.58 8.29 -8.80
C PRO A 383 6.90 7.02 -8.28
N PRO A 384 7.59 6.18 -7.48
CA PRO A 384 6.98 4.99 -6.91
C PRO A 384 5.75 5.35 -6.08
N THR A 385 4.67 4.60 -6.28
CA THR A 385 3.46 4.67 -5.46
C THR A 385 3.31 3.38 -4.66
N GLY A 386 2.51 3.42 -3.60
CA GLY A 386 2.08 2.18 -2.96
C GLY A 386 1.13 1.38 -3.84
N PHE A 387 1.04 0.08 -3.57
CA PHE A 387 0.19 -0.86 -4.29
C PHE A 387 -1.12 -1.15 -3.52
N GLY A 388 -2.04 -1.89 -4.14
CA GLY A 388 -3.30 -2.30 -3.50
C GLY A 388 -4.41 -1.26 -3.67
N SER A 389 -5.33 -1.17 -2.71
CA SER A 389 -6.52 -0.33 -2.85
C SER A 389 -6.23 1.16 -2.90
N ALA A 390 -5.10 1.60 -2.36
CA ALA A 390 -4.62 2.97 -2.42
C ALA A 390 -3.85 3.31 -3.71
N ASN A 391 -3.71 2.39 -4.67
CA ASN A 391 -2.99 2.64 -5.92
C ASN A 391 -3.83 3.46 -6.90
N VAL A 392 -3.43 4.71 -7.13
CA VAL A 392 -4.11 5.67 -8.02
C VAL A 392 -3.23 5.93 -9.23
N MET A 393 -3.85 6.02 -10.41
CA MET A 393 -3.15 6.40 -11.63
C MET A 393 -3.09 7.92 -11.75
N ALA A 394 -1.88 8.48 -11.82
CA ALA A 394 -1.69 9.91 -12.01
C ALA A 394 -2.03 10.32 -13.46
N SER A 395 -2.80 11.40 -13.63
CA SER A 395 -2.98 12.01 -14.96
C SER A 395 -1.67 12.59 -15.50
N HIS A 396 -0.80 13.04 -14.60
CA HIS A 396 0.51 13.61 -14.92
C HIS A 396 1.44 13.45 -13.71
N TYR A 397 2.73 13.24 -13.95
CA TYR A 397 3.76 13.22 -12.91
C TYR A 397 5.01 13.97 -13.37
N VAL A 398 5.82 14.41 -12.40
CA VAL A 398 7.16 14.95 -12.64
C VAL A 398 8.16 13.97 -12.04
N SER A 399 8.99 13.35 -12.88
CA SER A 399 10.09 12.50 -12.40
C SER A 399 11.21 13.35 -11.79
N GLU A 400 12.04 12.76 -10.92
CA GLU A 400 13.15 13.47 -10.27
C GLU A 400 14.13 14.07 -11.30
N LEU A 401 14.42 13.34 -12.38
CA LEU A 401 15.26 13.81 -13.49
C LEU A 401 14.65 15.03 -14.17
N SER A 402 13.36 14.95 -14.56
CA SER A 402 12.70 16.06 -15.23
C SER A 402 12.56 17.28 -14.32
N GLY A 403 12.27 17.08 -13.03
CA GLY A 403 12.23 18.15 -12.03
C GLY A 403 13.59 18.83 -11.84
N LEU A 404 14.68 18.07 -11.82
CA LEU A 404 16.05 18.61 -11.76
C LEU A 404 16.41 19.40 -13.03
N GLN A 405 16.07 18.89 -14.21
CA GLN A 405 16.27 19.59 -15.48
C GLN A 405 15.51 20.92 -15.53
N GLN A 406 14.26 20.94 -15.05
CA GLN A 406 13.45 22.16 -14.98
C GLN A 406 14.02 23.19 -13.99
N ILE A 407 14.52 22.75 -12.82
CA ILE A 407 14.98 23.68 -11.77
C ILE A 407 16.43 24.17 -11.97
N ALA A 408 17.23 23.45 -12.78
CA ALA A 408 18.62 23.75 -13.09
C ALA A 408 18.88 23.83 -14.62
N PRO A 409 18.20 24.74 -15.36
CA PRO A 409 18.28 24.80 -16.82
C PRO A 409 19.67 25.18 -17.36
N ASN A 410 20.52 25.77 -16.51
CA ASN A 410 21.89 26.18 -16.86
C ASN A 410 22.95 25.12 -16.54
N ALA A 411 22.55 23.98 -15.98
CA ALA A 411 23.44 22.86 -15.71
C ALA A 411 23.24 21.76 -16.75
N LYS A 412 24.31 21.08 -17.16
CA LYS A 412 24.21 19.84 -17.92
C LYS A 412 23.76 18.72 -16.97
N VAL A 413 22.53 18.25 -17.13
CA VAL A 413 21.96 17.15 -16.32
C VAL A 413 22.04 15.85 -17.13
N ASP A 414 23.03 15.03 -16.82
CA ASP A 414 23.22 13.71 -17.42
C ASP A 414 22.47 12.65 -16.61
N PHE A 415 21.90 11.65 -17.27
CA PHE A 415 21.20 10.52 -16.63
C PHE A 415 21.94 9.20 -16.85
N ILE A 416 22.09 8.43 -15.78
CA ILE A 416 22.71 7.10 -15.77
C ILE A 416 21.68 6.15 -15.17
N GLU A 417 21.06 5.30 -16.00
CA GLU A 417 19.94 4.44 -15.61
C GLU A 417 20.29 3.47 -14.47
N GLY A 418 21.55 3.07 -14.37
CA GLY A 418 22.08 2.41 -13.20
C GLY A 418 23.55 2.11 -13.40
N LEU A 419 24.21 1.67 -12.33
CA LEU A 419 25.50 0.99 -12.41
C LEU A 419 25.27 -0.49 -12.78
N SER A 420 24.38 -0.77 -13.73
CA SER A 420 24.07 -2.12 -14.18
C SER A 420 24.87 -2.41 -15.44
N LEU A 421 25.71 -3.44 -15.38
CA LEU A 421 26.27 -4.07 -16.58
C LEU A 421 25.10 -4.74 -17.29
N ASP A 422 24.71 -4.21 -18.45
CA ASP A 422 23.77 -4.89 -19.33
C ASP A 422 24.47 -6.16 -19.86
N PRO A 423 23.98 -7.37 -19.53
CA PRO A 423 24.62 -8.61 -20.00
C PRO A 423 24.69 -8.69 -21.52
N SER A 424 23.77 -8.04 -22.24
CA SER A 424 23.76 -8.01 -23.71
C SER A 424 24.90 -7.18 -24.30
N THR A 425 25.45 -6.26 -23.51
CA THR A 425 26.64 -5.48 -23.87
C THR A 425 27.95 -6.21 -23.56
N SER A 426 27.89 -7.34 -22.85
CA SER A 426 29.08 -8.16 -22.57
C SER A 426 29.41 -9.05 -23.77
N ALA A 427 30.55 -8.80 -24.40
CA ALA A 427 31.03 -9.62 -25.51
C ALA A 427 31.77 -10.85 -24.99
N TRP A 428 31.06 -11.98 -24.93
CA TRP A 428 31.65 -13.29 -24.64
C TRP A 428 32.05 -14.00 -25.92
N THR A 429 33.09 -14.83 -25.86
CA THR A 429 33.49 -15.74 -26.93
C THR A 429 33.72 -17.16 -26.41
N THR A 430 33.53 -18.15 -27.27
CA THR A 430 33.84 -19.57 -27.00
C THR A 430 34.44 -20.20 -28.25
N THR A 431 34.97 -21.41 -28.12
CA THR A 431 35.41 -22.21 -29.26
C THR A 431 34.29 -23.17 -29.67
N ASP A 432 33.95 -23.20 -30.96
CA ASP A 432 32.98 -24.14 -31.51
C ASP A 432 33.57 -25.56 -31.71
N ALA A 433 32.76 -26.50 -32.19
CA ALA A 433 33.20 -27.88 -32.41
C ALA A 433 34.30 -28.04 -33.48
N THR A 434 34.50 -27.02 -34.33
CA THR A 434 35.52 -27.00 -35.39
C THR A 434 36.80 -26.27 -34.98
N GLY A 435 36.87 -25.76 -33.75
CA GLY A 435 38.03 -25.03 -33.23
C GLY A 435 38.00 -23.52 -33.52
N ASN A 436 36.93 -22.98 -34.10
CA ASN A 436 36.82 -21.56 -34.39
C ASN A 436 36.29 -20.78 -33.19
N GLU A 437 36.79 -19.55 -33.01
CA GLU A 437 36.23 -18.62 -32.02
C GLU A 437 34.89 -18.06 -32.51
N VAL A 438 33.86 -18.20 -31.69
CA VAL A 438 32.49 -17.75 -31.98
C VAL A 438 31.95 -16.91 -30.84
N GLN A 439 31.02 -15.99 -31.15
CA GLN A 439 30.38 -15.12 -30.16
C GLN A 439 29.43 -15.92 -29.25
N GLY A 440 29.56 -15.70 -27.94
CA GLY A 440 28.76 -16.33 -26.89
C GLY A 440 29.56 -17.27 -25.98
N MET A 441 28.85 -17.91 -25.06
CA MET A 441 29.38 -18.92 -24.14
C MET A 441 28.89 -20.29 -24.58
N LYS A 442 29.75 -21.32 -24.44
CA LYS A 442 29.32 -22.72 -24.50
C LYS A 442 28.49 -23.02 -23.25
N VAL A 443 27.30 -23.57 -23.45
CA VAL A 443 26.35 -23.91 -22.39
C VAL A 443 26.03 -25.38 -22.47
N GLU A 444 26.19 -26.07 -21.35
CA GLU A 444 25.94 -27.50 -21.19
C GLU A 444 24.90 -27.71 -20.09
N TYR A 445 23.80 -28.37 -20.44
CA TYR A 445 22.70 -28.70 -19.54
C TYR A 445 22.75 -30.18 -19.18
N PHE A 446 22.65 -30.51 -17.91
CA PHE A 446 22.73 -31.88 -17.39
C PHE A 446 21.44 -32.22 -16.66
N SER A 447 20.91 -33.43 -16.87
CA SER A 447 19.73 -33.97 -16.17
C SER A 447 20.07 -34.53 -14.78
N ASN A 448 21.10 -33.98 -14.14
CA ASN A 448 21.49 -34.25 -12.76
C ASN A 448 22.01 -32.96 -12.11
N THR A 449 22.24 -32.98 -10.79
CA THR A 449 22.65 -31.79 -10.02
C THR A 449 24.17 -31.64 -9.85
N ASN A 450 24.98 -32.50 -10.47
CA ASN A 450 26.42 -32.61 -10.18
C ASN A 450 27.31 -32.63 -11.44
N TRP A 451 26.75 -32.34 -12.62
CA TRP A 451 27.45 -32.36 -13.91
C TRP A 451 28.11 -33.69 -14.25
N SER A 452 27.52 -34.80 -13.77
CA SER A 452 28.03 -36.13 -14.11
C SER A 452 27.52 -36.58 -15.48
N GLY A 453 28.33 -37.37 -16.19
CA GLY A 453 27.98 -37.90 -17.51
C GLY A 453 27.94 -36.85 -18.62
N ASP A 454 27.36 -37.24 -19.75
CA ASP A 454 27.20 -36.37 -20.91
C ASP A 454 26.11 -35.32 -20.66
N ALA A 455 26.31 -34.12 -21.20
CA ALA A 455 25.29 -33.08 -21.18
C ALA A 455 24.10 -33.49 -22.05
N ALA A 456 22.89 -33.34 -21.52
CA ALA A 456 21.65 -33.57 -22.23
C ALA A 456 21.43 -32.55 -23.36
N VAL A 457 21.91 -31.31 -23.20
CA VAL A 457 21.90 -30.29 -24.25
C VAL A 457 23.20 -29.51 -24.23
N THR A 458 23.80 -29.27 -25.40
CA THR A 458 24.95 -28.36 -25.55
C THR A 458 24.68 -27.33 -26.63
N ARG A 459 24.77 -26.04 -26.30
CA ARG A 459 24.54 -24.93 -27.25
C ARG A 459 25.43 -23.72 -26.96
N THR A 460 25.42 -22.74 -27.86
CA THR A 460 26.09 -21.45 -27.66
C THR A 460 25.04 -20.38 -27.35
N GLU A 461 25.20 -19.67 -26.24
CA GLU A 461 24.31 -18.58 -25.80
C GLU A 461 25.09 -17.26 -25.71
N LYS A 462 24.52 -16.17 -26.25
CA LYS A 462 25.20 -14.86 -26.23
C LYS A 462 25.29 -14.24 -24.84
N GLN A 463 24.38 -14.60 -23.94
CA GLN A 463 24.27 -14.09 -22.57
C GLN A 463 23.53 -15.08 -21.67
N VAL A 464 23.68 -14.96 -20.35
CA VAL A 464 22.89 -15.72 -19.36
C VAL A 464 21.56 -14.99 -19.11
N ASP A 465 20.46 -15.51 -19.66
CA ASP A 465 19.12 -14.91 -19.54
C ASP A 465 18.01 -16.00 -19.49
N LEU A 466 18.11 -16.92 -18.53
CA LEU A 466 17.13 -17.98 -18.33
C LEU A 466 16.00 -17.52 -17.39
N ASP A 467 14.75 -17.67 -17.83
CA ASP A 467 13.58 -17.37 -17.00
C ASP A 467 12.66 -18.59 -16.92
N TRP A 468 12.86 -19.35 -15.84
CA TRP A 468 12.12 -20.56 -15.50
C TRP A 468 10.69 -20.30 -15.03
N ALA A 469 10.36 -19.06 -14.65
CA ALA A 469 9.01 -18.74 -14.16
C ALA A 469 8.03 -18.51 -15.32
N ASN A 470 8.55 -18.14 -16.49
CA ASN A 470 7.76 -17.79 -17.68
C ASN A 470 8.13 -18.65 -18.91
N ASP A 471 8.80 -19.79 -18.70
CA ASP A 471 9.28 -20.70 -19.76
C ASP A 471 10.07 -20.03 -20.88
N LYS A 472 10.84 -18.99 -20.55
CA LYS A 472 11.54 -18.15 -21.54
C LYS A 472 13.03 -18.48 -21.60
N ASN A 473 13.52 -18.62 -22.83
CA ASN A 473 14.92 -18.92 -23.18
C ASN A 473 15.43 -20.28 -22.66
N LEU A 474 14.53 -21.17 -22.24
CA LEU A 474 14.87 -22.51 -21.75
C LEU A 474 15.14 -23.48 -22.92
N PRO A 475 15.96 -24.52 -22.72
CA PRO A 475 16.24 -25.53 -23.75
C PRO A 475 15.16 -26.65 -23.80
N PHE A 476 13.93 -26.37 -23.35
CA PHE A 476 12.83 -27.35 -23.29
C PHE A 476 12.08 -27.50 -24.58
N GLU A 477 12.00 -26.42 -25.36
CA GLU A 477 11.45 -26.49 -26.69
C GLU A 477 12.59 -26.64 -27.69
N SER A 478 12.34 -27.40 -28.76
CA SER A 478 13.04 -27.24 -30.01
C SER A 478 12.80 -25.83 -30.54
N ASN A 479 13.38 -24.80 -29.92
CA ASN A 479 13.37 -23.44 -30.44
C ASN A 479 14.26 -23.43 -31.69
N THR A 480 13.70 -23.99 -32.74
CA THR A 480 14.23 -24.06 -34.10
C THR A 480 13.81 -22.82 -34.90
N SER A 481 13.24 -21.81 -34.23
CA SER A 481 12.96 -20.53 -34.87
C SER A 481 14.27 -19.91 -35.31
N THR A 482 14.40 -19.65 -36.62
CA THR A 482 15.53 -18.95 -37.25
C THR A 482 15.71 -17.51 -36.78
N SER A 483 14.84 -17.04 -35.85
CA SER A 483 14.81 -15.69 -35.32
C SER A 483 15.18 -15.57 -33.84
N ASP A 484 15.59 -16.65 -33.15
CA ASP A 484 16.05 -16.53 -31.75
C ASP A 484 17.33 -15.68 -31.68
N PRO A 485 17.27 -14.45 -31.14
CA PRO A 485 18.44 -13.56 -31.12
C PRO A 485 19.49 -14.01 -30.10
N TYR A 486 19.16 -14.96 -29.21
CA TYR A 486 19.98 -15.37 -28.06
C TYR A 486 20.86 -16.60 -28.33
N THR A 487 20.55 -17.40 -29.35
CA THR A 487 21.26 -18.65 -29.67
C THR A 487 21.82 -18.64 -31.10
N SER A 488 22.96 -19.30 -31.31
CA SER A 488 23.48 -19.65 -32.63
C SER A 488 23.54 -21.17 -32.71
N LYS A 489 22.94 -21.79 -33.75
CA LYS A 489 22.76 -23.24 -33.91
C LYS A 489 23.95 -24.05 -33.34
N GLY A 490 23.71 -24.68 -32.18
CA GLY A 490 24.50 -25.77 -31.62
C GLY A 490 23.63 -27.02 -31.55
N SER A 491 24.25 -28.20 -31.65
CA SER A 491 23.59 -29.52 -31.69
C SER A 491 22.39 -29.65 -30.74
N THR A 492 21.18 -29.75 -31.27
CA THR A 492 19.94 -30.07 -30.53
C THR A 492 19.84 -31.58 -30.23
N ALA A 493 20.95 -32.22 -29.89
CA ALA A 493 20.94 -33.63 -29.52
C ALA A 493 20.52 -33.77 -28.05
N GLY A 494 19.23 -33.59 -27.79
CA GLY A 494 18.57 -33.94 -26.53
C GLY A 494 17.49 -32.97 -26.08
N GLU A 495 16.53 -33.47 -25.30
CA GLU A 495 15.48 -32.71 -24.63
C GLU A 495 15.72 -32.77 -23.11
N LEU A 496 15.59 -31.63 -22.42
CA LEU A 496 15.47 -31.64 -20.96
C LEU A 496 14.01 -31.96 -20.59
N ASN A 497 13.82 -32.81 -19.59
CA ASN A 497 12.52 -33.35 -19.18
C ASN A 497 11.62 -32.36 -18.39
N GLY A 498 11.87 -31.05 -18.45
CA GLY A 498 11.12 -30.05 -17.65
C GLY A 498 11.49 -30.01 -16.17
N ASP A 499 12.28 -30.96 -15.65
CA ASP A 499 12.52 -31.09 -14.22
C ASP A 499 13.63 -30.14 -13.72
N THR A 500 13.18 -28.98 -13.23
CA THR A 500 14.07 -27.97 -12.61
C THR A 500 14.74 -28.43 -11.31
N LEU A 501 14.26 -29.50 -10.66
CA LEU A 501 14.81 -30.00 -9.40
C LEU A 501 16.04 -30.88 -9.62
N SER A 502 16.17 -31.50 -10.79
CA SER A 502 17.26 -32.41 -11.13
C SER A 502 18.17 -31.88 -12.24
N THR A 503 18.11 -30.59 -12.59
CA THR A 503 18.94 -29.99 -13.65
C THR A 503 20.12 -29.18 -13.11
N SER A 504 21.28 -29.29 -13.75
CA SER A 504 22.43 -28.38 -13.55
C SER A 504 22.98 -27.88 -14.88
N ILE A 505 23.59 -26.70 -14.87
CA ILE A 505 24.01 -25.98 -16.07
C ILE A 505 25.46 -25.53 -15.90
N ARG A 506 26.25 -25.66 -16.95
CA ARG A 506 27.63 -25.17 -17.01
C ARG A 506 27.77 -24.20 -18.17
N TYR A 507 28.20 -22.97 -17.85
CA TYR A 507 28.57 -21.94 -18.82
C TYR A 507 30.10 -21.85 -18.88
N THR A 508 30.66 -21.84 -20.09
CA THR A 508 32.10 -21.73 -20.36
C THR A 508 32.33 -20.71 -21.47
N GLY A 509 33.23 -19.76 -21.26
CA GLY A 509 33.54 -18.74 -22.26
C GLY A 509 34.65 -17.80 -21.81
N LYS A 510 35.08 -16.95 -22.74
CA LYS A 510 36.12 -15.93 -22.58
C LYS A 510 35.49 -14.55 -22.69
N VAL A 511 36.01 -13.59 -21.93
CA VAL A 511 35.67 -12.17 -22.05
C VAL A 511 36.95 -11.37 -21.96
N THR A 512 37.09 -10.38 -22.84
CA THR A 512 38.26 -9.52 -22.90
C THR A 512 37.88 -8.13 -22.40
N PRO A 513 38.41 -7.66 -21.26
CA PRO A 513 38.16 -6.30 -20.79
C PRO A 513 38.60 -5.27 -21.83
N THR A 514 37.73 -4.31 -22.15
CA THR A 514 38.01 -3.22 -23.10
C THR A 514 38.65 -2.01 -22.45
N GLN A 515 38.68 -1.97 -21.11
CA GLN A 515 39.28 -0.91 -20.30
C GLN A 515 40.13 -1.52 -19.18
N SER A 516 41.24 -0.87 -18.86
CA SER A 516 42.11 -1.27 -17.74
C SER A 516 41.47 -0.87 -16.40
N GLY A 517 41.62 -1.70 -15.37
CA GLY A 517 41.12 -1.43 -14.01
C GLY A 517 40.40 -2.61 -13.38
N GLU A 518 39.78 -2.37 -12.22
CA GLU A 518 38.99 -3.38 -11.51
C GLU A 518 37.80 -3.85 -12.36
N GLN A 519 37.70 -5.16 -12.56
CA GLN A 519 36.58 -5.79 -13.26
C GLN A 519 35.67 -6.46 -12.24
N VAL A 520 34.36 -6.19 -12.32
CA VAL A 520 33.37 -6.77 -11.42
C VAL A 520 32.50 -7.77 -12.19
N PHE A 521 32.57 -9.03 -11.78
CA PHE A 521 31.68 -10.07 -12.26
C PHE A 521 30.52 -10.26 -11.29
N LYS A 522 29.30 -10.22 -11.83
CA LYS A 522 28.07 -10.43 -11.07
C LYS A 522 27.26 -11.55 -11.70
N VAL A 523 26.85 -12.51 -10.89
CA VAL A 523 25.93 -13.58 -11.31
C VAL A 523 24.71 -13.56 -10.40
N ARG A 524 23.53 -13.71 -10.99
CA ARG A 524 22.25 -13.85 -10.29
C ARG A 524 21.61 -15.15 -10.76
N ALA A 525 21.19 -15.98 -9.82
CA ALA A 525 20.49 -17.23 -10.10
C ALA A 525 19.53 -17.56 -8.96
N ASP A 526 18.41 -18.19 -9.29
CA ASP A 526 17.50 -18.80 -8.31
C ASP A 526 17.96 -20.23 -8.02
N GLY A 527 19.06 -20.30 -7.29
CA GLY A 527 19.79 -21.51 -6.96
C GLY A 527 21.20 -21.17 -6.52
N ALA A 528 22.03 -22.18 -6.33
CA ALA A 528 23.42 -21.89 -6.04
C ALA A 528 24.17 -21.68 -7.33
N VAL A 529 25.22 -20.87 -7.21
CA VAL A 529 26.13 -20.57 -8.28
C VAL A 529 27.54 -20.50 -7.76
N ARG A 530 28.48 -20.90 -8.59
CA ARG A 530 29.91 -20.72 -8.44
C ARG A 530 30.37 -20.05 -9.71
N LEU A 531 31.29 -19.14 -9.54
CA LEU A 531 31.96 -18.44 -10.62
C LEU A 531 33.45 -18.76 -10.43
N CYS A 532 34.07 -19.39 -11.42
CA CYS A 532 35.53 -19.55 -11.45
C CYS A 532 36.11 -18.58 -12.48
N ALA A 533 37.32 -18.07 -12.21
CA ALA A 533 38.01 -17.18 -13.12
C ALA A 533 39.48 -17.57 -13.34
N CYS A 534 39.90 -17.68 -14.60
CA CYS A 534 41.28 -18.04 -15.02
C CYS A 534 41.82 -19.30 -14.32
N GLY A 535 41.06 -20.39 -14.28
CA GLY A 535 41.45 -21.66 -13.62
C GLY A 535 41.56 -21.60 -12.08
N SER A 536 41.50 -20.42 -11.47
CA SER A 536 41.43 -20.24 -10.03
C SER A 536 39.96 -20.19 -9.57
N THR A 537 39.63 -20.92 -8.50
CA THR A 537 38.27 -20.88 -7.92
C THR A 537 38.07 -19.52 -7.24
N ALA A 538 37.31 -18.62 -7.87
CA ALA A 538 37.15 -17.27 -7.36
C ALA A 538 36.25 -17.16 -6.11
N ARG A 539 35.43 -18.18 -5.77
CA ARG A 539 34.76 -18.35 -4.44
C ARG A 539 33.82 -19.57 -4.38
N ARG A 540 33.69 -20.19 -3.19
CA ARG A 540 32.51 -20.98 -2.74
C ARG A 540 31.79 -20.15 -1.67
N SER A 541 30.46 -20.04 -1.70
CA SER A 541 29.73 -19.39 -0.60
C SER A 541 29.39 -20.37 0.52
N SER A 542 30.24 -20.44 1.54
CA SER A 542 29.86 -20.69 2.94
C SER A 542 30.84 -19.91 3.83
N THR A 543 30.45 -18.67 4.18
CA THR A 543 31.04 -17.78 5.22
C THR A 543 32.54 -17.86 5.55
N THR A 544 33.27 -16.79 5.18
CA THR A 544 34.33 -16.02 5.92
C THR A 544 35.47 -15.54 4.99
N VAL A 545 36.07 -14.40 5.33
CA VAL A 545 36.81 -13.40 4.52
C VAL A 545 38.34 -13.55 4.62
N THR A 546 39.11 -13.43 3.51
CA THR A 546 40.21 -12.42 3.28
C THR A 546 40.99 -12.60 1.94
N ALA A 547 41.27 -11.46 1.27
CA ALA A 547 42.31 -11.06 0.28
C ALA A 547 42.56 -11.89 -1.02
N SER A 548 42.87 -11.36 -2.22
CA SER A 548 43.02 -9.99 -2.77
C SER A 548 43.01 -10.06 -4.33
N HIS A 549 42.58 -8.97 -4.99
CA HIS A 549 42.66 -8.62 -6.44
C HIS A 549 41.58 -9.06 -7.45
N CYS A 550 40.49 -9.73 -7.07
CA CYS A 550 39.26 -9.78 -7.88
C CYS A 550 38.03 -9.81 -6.96
N ARG A 551 37.11 -8.85 -7.08
CA ARG A 551 35.92 -8.76 -6.21
C ARG A 551 34.69 -9.31 -6.94
N ALA A 552 34.35 -10.57 -6.66
CA ALA A 552 33.08 -11.17 -7.06
C ALA A 552 32.04 -11.03 -5.93
N THR A 553 30.88 -10.42 -6.22
CA THR A 553 29.74 -10.29 -5.30
C THR A 553 28.56 -11.12 -5.77
N ALA A 554 28.12 -12.07 -4.94
CA ALA A 554 26.86 -12.80 -5.12
C ALA A 554 25.85 -12.28 -4.07
N SER A 555 24.66 -11.88 -4.51
CA SER A 555 23.59 -11.40 -3.62
C SER A 555 22.42 -12.39 -3.61
N ARG A 556 22.00 -12.81 -2.42
CA ARG A 556 20.78 -13.61 -2.20
C ARG A 556 19.64 -12.66 -1.83
N ARG A 557 18.44 -12.83 -2.39
CA ARG A 557 17.23 -12.19 -1.83
C ARG A 557 16.83 -12.91 -0.54
N PRO A 558 16.37 -12.20 0.51
CA PRO A 558 15.54 -12.82 1.53
C PRO A 558 14.15 -13.10 0.90
N PHE A 559 13.75 -14.36 0.84
CA PHE A 559 12.39 -14.75 0.48
C PHE A 559 11.59 -15.02 1.76
N GLN A 560 10.37 -14.49 1.80
CA GLN A 560 9.30 -14.90 2.71
C GLN A 560 8.97 -16.39 2.47
N SER A 561 8.76 -17.08 3.58
CA SER A 561 8.39 -18.49 3.77
C SER A 561 7.86 -19.30 2.57
N SER A 562 8.63 -20.34 2.22
CA SER A 562 8.14 -21.65 1.76
C SER A 562 9.11 -22.72 2.29
N PRO A 563 8.65 -23.88 2.80
CA PRO A 563 9.51 -24.85 3.47
C PRO A 563 10.23 -25.69 2.42
N ARG A 564 11.46 -25.32 2.07
CA ARG A 564 12.47 -26.20 1.44
C ARG A 564 13.81 -25.45 1.40
N SER A 565 14.48 -25.41 2.54
CA SER A 565 15.93 -25.30 2.55
C SER A 565 16.48 -26.53 1.82
N ILE A 566 17.41 -26.39 0.85
CA ILE A 566 18.63 -27.22 0.69
C ILE A 566 19.31 -27.03 -0.69
N TRP A 567 20.64 -26.88 -0.59
CA TRP A 567 21.80 -27.01 -1.50
C TRP A 567 21.59 -27.06 -3.02
N LYS A 568 22.34 -26.22 -3.75
CA LYS A 568 22.59 -26.36 -5.19
C LYS A 568 24.09 -26.09 -5.45
N LEU A 569 24.59 -26.41 -6.64
CA LEU A 569 25.93 -26.04 -7.15
C LEU A 569 25.71 -25.63 -8.62
N ALA A 570 25.94 -24.39 -9.01
CA ALA A 570 26.36 -24.10 -10.39
C ALA A 570 27.85 -23.81 -10.34
N SER A 571 28.58 -23.93 -11.44
CA SER A 571 29.95 -23.47 -11.55
C SER A 571 30.19 -22.92 -12.97
N LEU A 572 30.74 -21.72 -13.05
CA LEU A 572 31.39 -21.21 -14.25
C LEU A 572 32.81 -21.77 -14.21
N THR A 573 33.27 -22.44 -15.25
CA THR A 573 34.68 -22.84 -15.38
C THR A 573 35.24 -22.03 -16.55
N MET A 574 36.34 -21.29 -16.33
CA MET A 574 37.01 -20.45 -17.36
C MET A 574 38.09 -21.21 -18.08
#